data_AF-A0A3C0ZTC3-F1
#
_entry.id   AF-A0A3C0ZTC3-F1
#
_cell.length_a   1.000
_cell.length_b   1.000
_cell.length_c   1.000
_cell.angle_alpha   90.00
_cell.angle_beta   90.00
_cell.angle_gamma   90.00
#
_symmetry.space_group_name_H-M   'P 1'
#
loop_
_entity.id
_entity.type
_entity.pdbx_description
1 polymer ?
#
loop_
_entity_poly.entity_id
_entity_poly.type
_entity_poly.pdbx_seq_one_letter_code
_entity_poly.pdbx_strand_id
1 'polypeptide(L)'
;MRVGKDLYINYDCTITYKDGKHRNLSLASVKVTKEEYRAVVAGAAEGKSLEETEGIVDVLSRMKENAAYIDKWTNLNGSYRKAPLKTPRAIEKMEVSLTDEEVRKIRRMPDPLATFDRPEEHMTIYRNDGSSVTIDYEFGTVRISDTRKKRSFVTLDAEQFLSCFVHW
;
A
#
# COMPACT_ATOMS: atom_id res chain seq x y z
N MET A 1 15.02 -15.82 12.43
CA MET A 1 15.43 -14.80 11.44
C MET A 1 14.21 -13.91 11.20
N ARG A 2 14.20 -12.68 11.74
CA ARG A 2 13.12 -11.71 11.47
C ARG A 2 13.20 -11.34 9.99
N VAL A 3 12.18 -11.67 9.21
CA VAL A 3 11.99 -11.07 7.89
C VAL A 3 11.38 -9.70 8.20
N GLY A 4 12.13 -8.62 8.01
CA GLY A 4 11.56 -7.26 8.08
C GLY A 4 10.32 -7.22 7.19
N LYS A 5 9.21 -6.65 7.68
CA LYS A 5 7.96 -6.68 6.91
C LYS A 5 8.11 -5.76 5.70
N ASP A 6 7.71 -6.28 4.56
CA ASP A 6 7.65 -5.53 3.32
C ASP A 6 6.57 -4.43 3.44
N LEU A 7 6.94 -3.18 3.17
CA LEU A 7 6.01 -2.06 3.08
C LEU A 7 5.43 -1.98 1.69
N TYR A 8 4.16 -1.60 1.62
CA TYR A 8 3.45 -1.42 0.37
C TYR A 8 2.70 -0.10 0.36
N ILE A 9 2.62 0.51 -0.81
CA ILE A 9 1.75 1.66 -1.07
C ILE A 9 0.68 1.21 -2.03
N ASN A 10 -0.58 1.43 -1.65
CA ASN A 10 -1.71 1.23 -2.53
C ASN A 10 -1.93 2.49 -3.38
N TYR A 11 -2.14 2.30 -4.67
CA TYR A 11 -2.30 3.39 -5.62
C TYR A 11 -3.33 3.03 -6.68
N ASP A 12 -3.91 4.07 -7.25
CA ASP A 12 -4.74 4.01 -8.45
C ASP A 12 -3.93 4.52 -9.65
N CYS A 13 -4.18 3.97 -10.83
CA CYS A 13 -3.53 4.39 -12.06
C CYS A 13 -4.54 4.57 -13.19
N THR A 14 -4.60 5.76 -13.76
CA THR A 14 -5.35 6.06 -14.98
C THR A 14 -4.43 5.92 -16.18
N ILE A 15 -4.75 4.98 -17.07
CA ILE A 15 -4.04 4.76 -18.33
C ILE A 15 -4.84 5.41 -19.46
N THR A 16 -4.19 6.31 -20.18
CA THR A 16 -4.70 6.90 -21.42
C THR A 16 -3.96 6.27 -22.59
N TYR A 17 -4.70 5.69 -23.54
CA TYR A 17 -4.15 5.08 -24.75
C TYR A 17 -4.17 6.07 -25.91
N LYS A 18 -3.29 5.87 -26.91
CA LYS A 18 -3.19 6.74 -28.10
C LYS A 18 -4.46 6.82 -28.95
N ASP A 19 -5.40 5.89 -28.77
CA ASP A 19 -6.70 5.90 -29.44
C ASP A 19 -7.77 6.68 -28.66
N GLY A 20 -7.37 7.41 -27.60
CA GLY A 20 -8.24 8.23 -26.76
C GLY A 20 -9.05 7.43 -25.75
N LYS A 21 -8.89 6.10 -25.68
CA LYS A 21 -9.54 5.31 -24.62
C LYS A 21 -8.82 5.51 -23.29
N HIS A 22 -9.58 5.38 -22.21
CA HIS A 22 -9.06 5.45 -20.85
C HIS A 22 -9.40 4.19 -20.07
N ARG A 23 -8.56 3.89 -19.09
CA ARG A 23 -8.77 2.79 -18.15
C ARG A 23 -8.25 3.15 -16.78
N ASN A 24 -9.05 2.87 -15.76
CA ASN A 24 -8.63 2.98 -14.36
C ASN A 24 -8.24 1.60 -13.83
N LEU A 25 -7.03 1.50 -13.30
CA LEU A 25 -6.56 0.39 -12.50
C LEU A 25 -6.64 0.84 -11.04
N SER A 26 -7.60 0.27 -10.30
CA SER A 26 -7.77 0.61 -8.90
C SER A 26 -7.12 -0.42 -7.97
N LEU A 27 -6.65 0.04 -6.82
CA LEU A 27 -6.10 -0.79 -5.73
C LEU A 27 -4.90 -1.66 -6.16
N ALA A 28 -4.01 -1.11 -6.99
CA ALA A 28 -2.71 -1.72 -7.23
C ALA A 28 -1.78 -1.43 -6.04
N SER A 29 -0.77 -2.28 -5.83
CA SER A 29 0.22 -2.07 -4.77
C SER A 29 1.64 -2.24 -5.28
N VAL A 30 2.55 -1.45 -4.72
CA VAL A 30 3.98 -1.55 -4.99
C VAL A 30 4.74 -1.65 -3.68
N LYS A 31 5.77 -2.50 -3.65
CA LYS A 31 6.66 -2.61 -2.51
C LYS A 31 7.56 -1.37 -2.43
N VAL A 32 7.78 -0.87 -1.22
CA VAL A 32 8.62 0.30 -0.94
C VAL A 32 9.53 0.04 0.26
N THR A 33 10.58 0.84 0.34
CA THR A 33 11.42 0.97 1.55
C THR A 33 10.77 1.91 2.57
N LYS A 34 11.34 1.98 3.78
CA LYS A 34 10.88 2.89 4.82
C LYS A 34 11.06 4.35 4.38
N GLU A 35 12.19 4.67 3.75
CA GLU A 35 12.55 6.00 3.30
C GLU A 35 11.63 6.47 2.17
N GLU A 36 11.35 5.58 1.21
CA GLU A 36 10.38 5.84 0.14
C GLU A 36 8.96 6.04 0.70
N TYR A 37 8.53 5.20 1.65
CA TYR A 37 7.23 5.38 2.30
C TYR A 37 7.17 6.71 3.05
N ARG A 38 8.23 7.08 3.77
CA ARG A 38 8.35 8.36 4.48
C ARG A 38 8.20 9.54 3.51
N ALA A 39 8.86 9.49 2.36
CA ALA A 39 8.77 10.54 1.34
C ALA A 39 7.35 10.67 0.78
N VAL A 40 6.67 9.55 0.48
CA VAL A 40 5.26 9.57 0.04
C VAL A 40 4.34 10.16 1.10
N VAL A 41 4.50 9.76 2.37
CA VAL A 41 3.70 10.30 3.47
C VAL A 41 3.95 11.80 3.65
N ALA A 42 5.20 12.26 3.53
CA ALA A 42 5.56 13.68 3.61
C ALA A 42 4.88 14.49 2.50
N GLY A 43 5.00 14.05 1.24
CA GLY A 43 4.34 14.72 0.11
C GLY A 43 2.82 14.77 0.27
N ALA A 44 2.21 13.66 0.67
CA ALA A 44 0.76 13.59 0.91
C ALA A 44 0.30 14.49 2.07
N ALA A 45 1.07 14.60 3.15
CA ALA A 45 0.79 15.50 4.28
C ALA A 45 0.88 16.98 3.87
N GLU A 46 1.76 17.32 2.93
CA GLU A 46 1.87 18.65 2.32
C GLU A 46 0.80 18.91 1.25
N GLY A 47 -0.02 17.91 0.92
CA GLY A 47 -1.05 18.00 -0.12
C GLY A 47 -0.51 17.91 -1.55
N LYS A 48 0.75 17.48 -1.72
CA LYS A 48 1.37 17.25 -3.02
C LYS A 48 0.83 15.97 -3.66
N SER A 49 0.73 15.96 -4.98
CA SER A 49 0.53 14.73 -5.74
C SER A 49 1.80 13.85 -5.71
N LEU A 50 1.65 12.58 -6.12
CA LEU A 50 2.81 11.69 -6.22
C LEU A 50 3.84 12.21 -7.24
N GLU A 51 3.41 12.85 -8.34
CA GLU A 51 4.36 13.39 -9.33
C GLU A 51 5.12 14.64 -8.83
N GLU A 52 4.58 15.36 -7.85
CA GLU A 52 5.21 16.53 -7.22
C GLU A 52 6.07 16.15 -5.99
N THR A 53 6.03 14.89 -5.56
CA THR A 53 6.75 14.43 -4.38
C THR A 53 8.20 14.12 -4.73
N GLU A 54 9.13 14.77 -4.04
CA GLU A 54 10.58 14.54 -4.24
C GLU A 54 11.02 13.18 -3.66
N GLY A 55 12.05 12.58 -4.26
CA GLY A 55 12.65 11.34 -3.75
C GLY A 55 11.87 10.06 -4.04
N ILE A 56 10.78 10.11 -4.81
CA ILE A 56 9.95 8.94 -5.14
C ILE A 56 9.90 8.58 -6.63
N VAL A 57 10.82 9.11 -7.43
CA VAL A 57 10.89 8.86 -8.89
C VAL A 57 10.95 7.37 -9.22
N ASP A 58 11.73 6.60 -8.45
CA ASP A 58 11.83 5.15 -8.64
C ASP A 58 10.54 4.44 -8.22
N VAL A 59 9.85 4.92 -7.19
CA VAL A 59 8.53 4.40 -6.77
C VAL A 59 7.51 4.60 -7.89
N LEU A 60 7.43 5.82 -8.45
CA LEU A 60 6.56 6.14 -9.58
C LEU A 60 6.84 5.26 -10.79
N SER A 61 8.12 5.03 -11.10
CA SER A 61 8.54 4.14 -12.19
C SER A 61 8.02 2.72 -11.95
N ARG A 62 8.21 2.16 -10.75
CA ARG A 62 7.71 0.83 -10.38
C ARG A 62 6.17 0.76 -10.42
N MET A 63 5.46 1.81 -10.01
CA MET A 63 4.00 1.89 -10.11
C MET A 63 3.53 1.84 -11.57
N LYS A 64 4.17 2.60 -12.46
CA LYS A 64 3.85 2.64 -13.90
C LYS A 64 4.21 1.31 -14.59
N GLU A 65 5.34 0.70 -14.25
CA GLU A 65 5.73 -0.63 -14.74
C GLU A 65 4.73 -1.72 -14.31
N ASN A 66 4.32 -1.71 -13.04
CA ASN A 66 3.32 -2.64 -12.52
C ASN A 66 1.95 -2.41 -13.18
N ALA A 67 1.54 -1.16 -13.39
CA ALA A 67 0.32 -0.84 -14.14
C ALA A 67 0.38 -1.36 -15.59
N ALA A 68 1.51 -1.17 -16.28
CA ALA A 68 1.72 -1.70 -17.63
C ALA A 68 1.69 -3.24 -17.65
N TYR A 69 2.23 -3.88 -16.62
CA TYR A 69 2.16 -5.34 -16.46
C TYR A 69 0.72 -5.81 -16.29
N ILE A 70 -0.03 -5.21 -15.36
CA ILE A 70 -1.45 -5.53 -15.13
C ILE A 70 -2.26 -5.34 -16.41
N ASP A 71 -2.03 -4.25 -17.15
CA ASP A 71 -2.73 -3.98 -18.41
C ASP A 71 -2.57 -5.10 -19.44
N LYS A 72 -1.37 -5.69 -19.55
CA LYS A 72 -1.12 -6.82 -20.47
C LYS A 72 -1.95 -8.06 -20.12
N TRP A 73 -2.24 -8.27 -18.85
CA TRP A 73 -2.96 -9.45 -18.35
C TRP A 73 -4.46 -9.27 -18.27
N THR A 74 -4.98 -8.12 -18.66
CA THR A 74 -6.38 -7.77 -18.48
C THR A 74 -6.98 -7.15 -19.75
N ASN A 75 -8.27 -7.35 -19.94
CA ASN A 75 -9.04 -6.73 -21.01
C ASN A 75 -9.47 -5.31 -20.58
N LEU A 76 -9.89 -4.49 -21.55
CA LEU A 76 -10.33 -3.11 -21.27
C LEU A 76 -11.56 -3.05 -20.34
N ASN A 77 -12.38 -4.10 -20.33
CA ASN A 77 -13.52 -4.24 -19.41
C ASN A 77 -13.12 -4.75 -18.00
N GLY A 78 -11.82 -4.85 -17.70
CA GLY A 78 -11.29 -5.28 -16.40
C GLY A 78 -11.15 -6.80 -16.22
N SER A 79 -11.71 -7.63 -17.11
CA SER A 79 -11.58 -9.09 -16.98
C SER A 79 -10.14 -9.58 -17.16
N TYR A 80 -9.74 -10.59 -16.37
CA TYR A 80 -8.45 -11.26 -16.52
C TYR A 80 -8.37 -12.11 -17.79
N ARG A 81 -7.19 -12.11 -18.41
CA ARG A 81 -6.86 -12.91 -19.58
C ARG A 81 -6.16 -14.20 -19.15
N LYS A 82 -6.33 -15.28 -19.93
CA LYS A 82 -5.57 -16.54 -19.75
C LYS A 82 -4.10 -16.44 -20.18
N ALA A 83 -3.80 -15.50 -21.07
CA ALA A 83 -2.47 -15.23 -21.59
C ALA A 83 -2.28 -13.72 -21.78
N PRO A 84 -1.05 -13.20 -21.61
CA PRO A 84 -0.80 -11.78 -21.75
C PRO A 84 -0.99 -11.35 -23.21
N LEU A 85 -1.21 -10.07 -23.42
CA LEU A 85 -1.15 -9.49 -24.76
C LEU A 85 0.24 -9.71 -25.38
N LYS A 86 0.25 -10.24 -26.62
CA LYS A 86 1.48 -10.39 -27.41
C LYS A 86 2.10 -9.03 -27.73
N THR A 87 1.25 -8.07 -28.10
CA THR A 87 1.65 -6.68 -28.36
C THR A 87 1.03 -5.79 -27.29
N PRO A 88 1.83 -5.06 -26.50
CA PRO A 88 1.32 -4.08 -25.55
C PRO A 88 0.44 -3.04 -26.24
N ARG A 89 -0.58 -2.54 -25.55
CA ARG A 89 -1.38 -1.41 -26.07
C ARG A 89 -0.50 -0.17 -26.18
N ALA A 90 -0.80 0.69 -27.15
CA ALA A 90 -0.09 1.96 -27.30
C ALA A 90 -0.57 2.94 -26.23
N ILE A 91 0.20 3.06 -25.15
CA ILE A 91 -0.09 3.95 -24.02
C ILE A 91 0.47 5.35 -24.34
N GLU A 92 -0.34 6.37 -24.11
CA GLU A 92 0.02 7.77 -24.27
C GLU A 92 0.46 8.38 -22.93
N LYS A 93 -0.33 8.15 -21.87
CA LYS A 93 -0.08 8.70 -20.53
C LYS A 93 -0.50 7.70 -19.45
N MET A 94 0.22 7.73 -18.32
CA MET A 94 -0.18 7.09 -17.07
C MET A 94 -0.15 8.11 -15.95
N GLU A 95 -1.28 8.26 -15.26
CA GLU A 95 -1.42 9.14 -14.10
C GLU A 95 -1.63 8.28 -12.86
N VAL A 96 -0.76 8.43 -11.87
CA VAL A 96 -0.80 7.65 -10.63
C VAL A 96 -1.15 8.53 -9.45
N SER A 97 -2.00 8.01 -8.57
CA SER A 97 -2.43 8.69 -7.35
C SER A 97 -2.51 7.70 -6.19
N LEU A 98 -2.35 8.20 -4.96
CA LEU A 98 -2.72 7.42 -3.79
C LEU A 98 -4.20 7.08 -3.83
N THR A 99 -4.57 5.92 -3.27
CA THR A 99 -5.98 5.59 -3.08
C THR A 99 -6.60 6.50 -2.02
N ASP A 100 -7.91 6.69 -2.07
CA ASP A 100 -8.65 7.44 -1.04
C ASP A 100 -8.44 6.87 0.36
N GLU A 101 -8.17 5.57 0.48
CA GLU A 101 -7.86 4.93 1.75
C GLU A 101 -6.48 5.34 2.29
N GLU A 102 -5.43 5.33 1.47
CA GLU A 102 -4.10 5.78 1.88
C GLU A 102 -4.12 7.27 2.27
N VAL A 103 -4.79 8.11 1.47
CA VAL A 103 -4.93 9.54 1.79
C VAL A 103 -5.68 9.74 3.11
N ARG A 104 -6.78 9.01 3.33
CA ARG A 104 -7.53 9.08 4.60
C ARG A 104 -6.69 8.59 5.78
N LYS A 105 -5.93 7.51 5.61
CA LYS A 105 -5.02 6.98 6.64
C LYS A 105 -4.01 8.03 7.05
N ILE A 106 -3.31 8.64 6.10
CA ILE A 106 -2.31 9.68 6.36
C ILE A 106 -2.95 10.88 7.06
N ARG A 107 -4.13 11.34 6.61
CA ARG A 107 -4.83 12.49 7.21
C ARG A 107 -5.35 12.25 8.63
N ARG A 108 -5.58 11.00 9.03
CA ARG A 108 -6.03 10.64 10.39
C ARG A 108 -4.89 10.61 11.40
N MET A 109 -3.64 10.51 10.94
CA MET A 109 -2.48 10.52 11.83
C MET A 109 -2.25 11.95 12.35
N PRO A 110 -2.21 12.19 13.67
CA PRO A 110 -1.94 13.51 14.23
C PRO A 110 -0.58 14.08 13.81
N ASP A 111 0.42 13.20 13.71
CA ASP A 111 1.74 13.47 13.16
C ASP A 111 2.20 12.26 12.33
N PRO A 112 1.92 12.26 11.01
CA PRO A 112 2.26 11.15 10.13
C PRO A 112 3.77 10.89 10.05
N LEU A 113 4.61 11.90 10.26
CA LEU A 113 6.06 11.80 10.11
C LEU A 113 6.74 11.31 11.39
N ALA A 114 6.27 11.71 12.57
CA ALA A 114 6.79 11.20 13.84
C ALA A 114 6.64 9.68 13.97
N THR A 115 5.69 9.10 13.25
CA THR A 115 5.45 7.65 13.17
C THR A 115 6.68 6.87 12.69
N PHE A 116 7.55 7.47 11.88
CA PHE A 116 8.76 6.83 11.38
C PHE A 116 9.92 6.83 12.38
N ASP A 117 9.84 7.68 13.41
CA ASP A 117 10.87 7.84 14.44
C ASP A 117 10.50 7.07 15.72
N ARG A 118 9.30 6.49 15.78
CA ARG A 118 8.87 5.58 16.87
C ARG A 118 9.53 4.21 16.73
N PRO A 119 9.90 3.56 17.85
CA PRO A 119 10.43 2.21 17.81
C PRO A 119 9.37 1.21 17.32
N GLU A 120 9.83 0.17 16.63
CA GLU A 120 9.01 -1.00 16.35
C GLU A 120 8.72 -1.74 17.67
N GLU A 121 7.46 -2.09 17.89
CA GLU A 121 7.06 -2.87 19.06
C GLU A 121 6.51 -4.24 18.65
N HIS A 122 6.82 -5.24 19.46
CA HIS A 122 6.42 -6.61 19.24
C HIS A 122 5.96 -7.24 20.55
N MET A 123 4.75 -7.79 20.54
CA MET A 123 4.20 -8.54 21.66
C MET A 123 3.71 -9.90 21.18
N THR A 124 4.02 -10.94 21.94
CA THR A 124 3.46 -12.29 21.73
C THR A 124 2.75 -12.77 22.99
N ILE A 125 1.50 -13.19 22.84
CA ILE A 125 0.65 -13.75 23.90
C ILE A 125 0.56 -15.25 23.67
N TYR A 126 1.10 -16.04 24.60
CA TYR A 126 1.03 -17.51 24.56
C TYR A 126 -0.24 -18.01 25.24
N ARG A 127 -0.84 -19.06 24.67
CA ARG A 127 -2.05 -19.72 25.18
C ARG A 127 -1.71 -21.11 25.73
N ASN A 128 -2.60 -21.63 26.57
CA ASN A 128 -2.45 -22.96 27.19
C ASN A 128 -2.48 -24.11 26.17
N ASP A 129 -3.06 -23.90 24.99
CA ASP A 129 -3.09 -24.87 23.89
C ASP A 129 -1.80 -24.88 23.05
N GLY A 130 -0.77 -24.13 23.47
CA GLY A 130 0.50 -23.98 22.76
C GLY A 130 0.43 -23.03 21.55
N SER A 131 -0.74 -22.46 21.24
CA SER A 131 -0.87 -21.43 20.21
C SER A 131 -0.49 -20.04 20.74
N SER A 132 -0.40 -19.05 19.85
CA SER A 132 -0.07 -17.68 20.22
C SER A 132 -0.78 -16.65 19.34
N VAL A 133 -0.92 -15.45 19.91
CA VAL A 133 -1.23 -14.23 19.16
C VAL A 133 0.04 -13.39 19.11
N THR A 134 0.35 -12.83 17.96
CA THR A 134 1.39 -11.82 17.81
C THR A 134 0.77 -10.49 17.42
N ILE A 135 1.16 -9.42 18.10
CA ILE A 135 0.83 -8.04 17.80
C ILE A 135 2.14 -7.32 17.47
N ASP A 136 2.25 -6.82 16.25
CA ASP A 136 3.40 -6.04 15.79
C ASP A 136 2.95 -4.61 15.48
N TYR A 137 3.65 -3.61 16.00
CA TYR A 137 3.48 -2.22 15.64
C TYR A 137 4.69 -1.74 14.82
N GLU A 138 4.42 -1.22 13.63
CA GLU A 138 5.43 -0.70 12.72
C GLU A 138 4.80 0.37 11.81
N PHE A 139 5.46 1.52 11.69
CA PHE A 139 5.01 2.70 10.90
C PHE A 139 3.52 3.02 11.03
N GLY A 140 3.04 3.13 12.28
CA GLY A 140 1.67 3.58 12.56
C GLY A 140 0.61 2.54 12.24
N THR A 141 1.05 1.31 11.98
CA THR A 141 0.19 0.20 11.59
C THR A 141 0.39 -0.94 12.60
N VAL A 142 -0.71 -1.52 13.06
CA VAL A 142 -0.74 -2.67 13.94
C VAL A 142 -1.15 -3.89 13.14
N ARG A 143 -0.32 -4.94 13.17
CA ARG A 143 -0.63 -6.24 12.59
C ARG A 143 -0.83 -7.28 13.67
N ILE A 144 -1.97 -7.98 13.59
CA ILE A 144 -2.35 -9.04 14.53
C ILE A 144 -2.38 -10.36 13.76
N SER A 145 -1.68 -11.37 14.28
CA SER A 145 -1.64 -12.73 13.72
C SER A 145 -1.99 -13.76 14.78
N ASP A 146 -2.83 -14.74 14.45
CA ASP A 146 -3.17 -15.88 15.34
C ASP A 146 -2.63 -17.17 14.73
N THR A 147 -1.78 -17.91 15.44
CA THR A 147 -1.17 -19.14 14.90
C THR A 147 -2.19 -20.24 14.60
N ARG A 148 -3.39 -20.18 15.19
CA ARG A 148 -4.50 -21.10 14.87
C ARG A 148 -5.10 -20.84 13.49
N LYS A 149 -5.00 -19.61 12.97
CA LYS A 149 -5.52 -19.24 11.66
C LYS A 149 -4.37 -19.09 10.67
N LYS A 150 -4.07 -20.17 9.94
CA LYS A 150 -2.98 -20.21 8.96
C LYS A 150 -3.13 -19.07 7.93
N ARG A 151 -2.06 -18.29 7.77
CA ARG A 151 -1.92 -17.21 6.77
C ARG A 151 -2.95 -16.07 6.88
N SER A 152 -3.74 -15.99 7.95
CA SER A 152 -4.60 -14.84 8.17
C SER A 152 -3.98 -13.90 9.20
N PHE A 153 -3.91 -12.64 8.84
CA PHE A 153 -3.55 -11.56 9.74
C PHE A 153 -4.50 -10.40 9.48
N VAL A 154 -4.74 -9.58 10.50
CA VAL A 154 -5.43 -8.31 10.35
C VAL A 154 -4.37 -7.22 10.44
N THR A 155 -4.47 -6.23 9.56
CA THR A 155 -3.62 -5.04 9.59
C THR A 155 -4.55 -3.85 9.74
N LEU A 156 -4.32 -3.04 10.77
CA LEU A 156 -5.09 -1.84 11.09
C LEU A 156 -4.12 -0.67 11.22
N ASP A 157 -4.55 0.55 10.93
CA ASP A 157 -3.82 1.70 11.47
C ASP A 157 -3.94 1.73 13.01
N ALA A 158 -2.98 2.37 13.68
CA ALA A 158 -2.90 2.35 15.14
C ALA A 158 -4.14 2.95 15.82
N GLU A 159 -4.74 3.98 15.23
CA GLU A 159 -5.94 4.62 15.77
C GLU A 159 -7.17 3.72 15.64
N GLN A 160 -7.34 3.05 14.50
CA GLN A 160 -8.37 2.03 14.30
C GLN A 160 -8.19 0.86 15.27
N PHE A 161 -6.96 0.40 15.48
CA PHE A 161 -6.66 -0.63 16.47
C PHE A 161 -7.11 -0.19 17.86
N LEU A 162 -6.72 1.01 18.31
CA LEU A 162 -7.12 1.53 19.63
C LEU A 162 -8.63 1.69 19.76
N SER A 163 -9.32 2.13 18.71
CA SER A 163 -10.79 2.29 18.70
C SER A 163 -11.57 0.99 18.92
N CYS A 164 -10.93 -0.17 18.69
CA CYS A 164 -11.54 -1.48 18.95
C CYS A 164 -11.58 -1.87 20.44
N PHE A 165 -10.78 -1.20 21.29
CA PHE A 165 -10.62 -1.56 22.70
C PHE A 165 -10.92 -0.40 23.64
N VAL A 166 -10.65 0.83 23.20
CA VAL A 166 -10.86 2.05 23.97
C VAL A 166 -12.07 2.76 23.38
N HIS A 167 -13.20 2.67 24.08
CA HIS A 167 -14.35 3.53 23.84
C HIS A 167 -14.16 4.79 24.69
N TRP A 168 -14.00 5.93 24.03
CA TRP A 168 -14.00 7.24 24.68
C TRP A 168 -15.43 7.72 24.93
#